data_AF-X1T1B8-F1
#
_entry.id   AF-X1T1B8-F1
#
_cell.length_a   1.000
_cell.length_b   1.000
_cell.length_c   1.000
_cell.angle_alpha   90.00
_cell.angle_beta   90.00
_cell.angle_gamma   90.00
#
_symmetry.space_group_name_H-M   'P 1'
#
loop_
_entity.id
_entity.type
_entity.pdbx_description
1 polymer ?
#
loop_
_entity_poly.entity_id
_entity_poly.type
_entity_poly.pdbx_seq_one_letter_code
_entity_poly.pdbx_strand_id
1 'polypeptide(L)'
;MKGEAVAAGPASKYVEGSFGTVAGVLDTPVLEQFNADFNAKFEPSTVPYNREAYDAVIVIALAISRVGPSFFEMSRLEQGAAIRDNLTAIANAPGEQVTYGELEKAFDLLKAGKDINYQGVSGPLEYSDDGDVNVGAIEIWSIKDGKVVTERTVTIGQ
;
A
#
# COMPACT_ATOMS: atom_id res chain seq x y z
N MET A 1 -7.03 16.52 6.40
CA MET A 1 -5.55 16.47 6.28
C MET A 1 -5.00 16.02 7.63
N LYS A 2 -4.34 14.87 7.67
CA LYS A 2 -3.65 14.32 8.85
C LYS A 2 -2.15 14.59 8.69
N GLY A 3 -1.48 15.05 9.75
CA GLY A 3 -0.03 15.30 9.73
C GLY A 3 0.42 16.45 10.64
N GLU A 4 1.72 16.52 10.89
CA GLU A 4 2.36 17.43 11.84
C GLU A 4 2.11 18.89 11.48
N ALA A 5 2.16 19.23 10.19
CA ALA A 5 1.95 20.59 9.70
C ALA A 5 0.53 21.12 9.94
N VAL A 6 -0.45 20.24 10.12
CA VAL A 6 -1.87 20.61 10.28
C VAL A 6 -2.30 20.50 11.75
N ALA A 7 -2.09 19.34 12.36
CA ALA A 7 -2.59 19.09 13.71
C ALA A 7 -1.75 19.81 14.78
N ALA A 8 -0.42 19.78 14.64
CA ALA A 8 0.52 20.39 15.59
C ALA A 8 1.07 21.75 15.12
N GLY A 9 0.68 22.19 13.93
CA GLY A 9 1.16 23.44 13.32
C GLY A 9 0.37 24.69 13.76
N PRO A 10 0.70 25.87 13.21
CA PRO A 10 0.04 27.15 13.52
C PRO A 10 -1.48 27.17 13.31
N ALA A 11 -1.98 26.21 12.53
CA ALA A 11 -3.40 26.05 12.25
C ALA A 11 -4.17 25.34 13.38
N SER A 12 -3.50 24.69 14.34
CA SER A 12 -4.13 23.78 15.33
C SER A 12 -5.33 24.40 16.04
N LYS A 13 -5.21 25.65 16.49
CA LYS A 13 -6.28 26.42 17.17
C LYS A 13 -7.54 26.65 16.33
N TYR A 14 -7.46 26.53 15.00
CA TYR A 14 -8.59 26.69 14.08
C TYR A 14 -9.22 25.35 13.69
N VAL A 15 -8.54 24.24 13.95
CA VAL A 15 -8.96 22.89 13.54
C VAL A 15 -9.17 21.93 14.72
N GLU A 16 -8.94 22.39 15.95
CA GLU A 16 -9.24 21.67 17.19
C GLU A 16 -10.68 21.13 17.19
N GLY A 17 -10.86 19.87 17.59
CA GLY A 17 -12.14 19.17 17.57
C GLY A 17 -12.60 18.69 16.20
N SER A 18 -11.88 19.02 15.11
CA SER A 18 -12.17 18.46 13.79
C SER A 18 -11.91 16.96 13.77
N PHE A 19 -12.66 16.23 12.94
CA PHE A 19 -12.48 14.81 12.70
C PHE A 19 -12.26 14.54 11.21
N GLY A 20 -11.67 13.40 10.89
CA GLY A 20 -11.45 12.97 9.53
C GLY A 20 -11.28 11.47 9.42
N THR A 21 -11.18 11.01 8.18
CA THR A 21 -10.85 9.63 7.82
C THR A 21 -9.51 9.58 7.13
N VAL A 22 -8.84 8.44 7.22
CA VAL A 22 -7.57 8.13 6.53
C VAL A 22 -7.44 6.62 6.37
N ALA A 23 -6.52 6.16 5.52
CA ALA A 23 -6.17 4.74 5.49
C ALA A 23 -5.69 4.29 6.88
N GLY A 24 -6.43 3.33 7.45
CA GLY A 24 -6.12 2.70 8.72
C GLY A 24 -5.00 1.68 8.56
N VAL A 25 -4.33 1.39 9.67
CA VAL A 25 -3.24 0.42 9.71
C VAL A 25 -3.81 -0.98 9.92
N LEU A 26 -3.49 -1.90 9.02
CA LEU A 26 -3.70 -3.33 9.24
C LEU A 26 -2.45 -3.94 9.86
N ASP A 27 -2.65 -4.92 10.75
CA ASP A 27 -1.54 -5.70 11.30
C ASP A 27 -1.08 -6.71 10.25
N THR A 28 0.14 -6.52 9.74
CA THR A 28 0.78 -7.44 8.79
C THR A 28 2.10 -7.92 9.37
N PRO A 29 2.55 -9.16 9.05
CA PRO A 29 3.80 -9.70 9.60
C PRO A 29 5.04 -8.85 9.29
N VAL A 30 4.98 -7.99 8.27
CA VAL A 30 6.09 -7.17 7.78
C VAL A 30 5.99 -5.69 8.17
N LEU A 31 4.89 -5.27 8.81
CA LEU A 31 4.63 -3.86 9.12
C LEU A 31 5.72 -3.25 10.02
N GLU A 32 6.12 -3.97 11.07
CA GLU A 32 7.14 -3.48 12.01
C GLU A 32 8.48 -3.26 11.31
N GLN A 33 8.90 -4.22 10.48
CA GLN A 33 10.15 -4.13 9.73
C GLN A 33 10.11 -2.99 8.71
N PHE A 34 9.02 -2.85 7.96
CA PHE A 34 8.86 -1.74 7.02
C PHE A 34 8.95 -0.39 7.72
N ASN A 35 8.27 -0.22 8.85
CA ASN A 35 8.32 1.04 9.61
C ASN A 35 9.73 1.33 10.13
N ALA A 36 10.46 0.31 10.61
CA ALA A 36 11.84 0.46 11.03
C ALA A 36 12.75 0.93 9.87
N ASP A 37 12.65 0.29 8.71
CA ASP A 37 13.44 0.62 7.53
C ASP A 37 13.10 2.03 6.98
N PHE A 38 11.81 2.37 6.94
CA PHE A 38 11.35 3.69 6.53
C PHE A 38 11.88 4.77 7.46
N ASN A 39 11.76 4.59 8.77
CA ASN A 39 12.22 5.56 9.79
C ASN A 39 13.75 5.64 9.90
N ALA A 40 14.49 4.61 9.48
CA ALA A 40 15.94 4.67 9.40
C ALA A 40 16.42 5.57 8.24
N LYS A 41 15.63 5.66 7.17
CA LYS A 41 15.96 6.42 5.96
C LYS A 41 15.34 7.81 5.92
N PHE A 42 14.15 7.95 6.49
CA PHE A 42 13.35 9.15 6.51
C PHE A 42 13.01 9.52 7.95
N GLU A 43 12.68 10.78 8.20
CA GLU A 43 12.21 11.19 9.52
C GLU A 43 10.86 10.49 9.83
N PRO A 44 10.64 10.02 11.07
CA PRO A 44 9.35 9.50 11.48
C PRO A 44 8.24 10.50 11.16
N SER A 45 7.19 10.02 10.50
CA SER A 45 6.07 10.85 10.08
C SER A 45 4.74 10.20 10.39
N THR A 46 3.79 11.03 10.80
CA THR A 46 2.36 10.71 10.95
C THR A 46 1.58 10.96 9.67
N VAL A 47 2.25 11.41 8.61
CA VAL A 47 1.67 11.52 7.28
C VAL A 47 1.32 10.12 6.78
N PRO A 48 0.04 9.87 6.44
CA PRO A 48 -0.44 8.56 6.00
C PRO A 48 0.05 8.21 4.59
N TYR A 49 -0.25 6.98 4.15
CA TYR A 49 -0.08 6.48 2.77
C TYR A 49 1.35 6.07 2.35
N ASN A 50 2.33 6.03 3.25
CA ASN A 50 3.69 5.61 2.89
C ASN A 50 3.76 4.14 2.47
N ARG A 51 3.13 3.24 3.22
CA ARG A 51 3.06 1.80 2.92
C ARG A 51 2.16 1.51 1.72
N GLU A 52 1.04 2.21 1.58
CA GLU A 52 0.15 2.11 0.42
C GLU A 52 0.85 2.58 -0.86
N ALA A 53 1.61 3.68 -0.80
CA ALA A 53 2.39 4.16 -1.93
C ALA A 53 3.53 3.20 -2.29
N TYR A 54 4.17 2.60 -1.29
CA TYR A 54 5.19 1.56 -1.51
C TYR A 54 4.57 0.36 -2.25
N ASP A 55 3.49 -0.19 -1.72
CA ASP A 55 2.80 -1.34 -2.32
C ASP A 55 2.33 -1.03 -3.74
N ALA A 56 1.77 0.16 -3.98
CA ALA A 56 1.35 0.60 -5.32
C ALA A 56 2.51 0.58 -6.34
N VAL A 57 3.71 0.99 -5.95
CA VAL A 57 4.89 0.93 -6.82
C VAL A 57 5.31 -0.52 -7.06
N ILE A 58 5.29 -1.36 -6.01
CA ILE A 58 5.68 -2.76 -6.13
C ILE A 58 4.75 -3.54 -7.04
N VAL A 59 3.43 -3.40 -6.90
CA VAL A 59 2.48 -4.13 -7.76
C VAL A 59 2.62 -3.72 -9.23
N ILE A 60 2.87 -2.44 -9.52
CA ILE A 60 3.15 -1.99 -10.89
C ILE A 60 4.45 -2.63 -11.42
N ALA A 61 5.51 -2.66 -10.61
CA ALA A 61 6.78 -3.25 -11.02
C ALA A 61 6.67 -4.77 -11.26
N LEU A 62 5.94 -5.49 -10.41
CA LEU A 62 5.68 -6.92 -10.55
C LEU A 62 4.81 -7.21 -11.78
N ALA A 63 3.76 -6.41 -12.02
CA ALA A 63 2.93 -6.54 -13.21
C ALA A 63 3.76 -6.36 -14.50
N ILE A 64 4.65 -5.36 -14.54
CA ILE A 64 5.61 -5.18 -15.65
C ILE A 64 6.53 -6.40 -15.78
N SER A 65 7.08 -6.88 -14.67
CA SER A 65 8.00 -8.04 -14.69
C SER A 65 7.33 -9.32 -15.16
N ARG A 66 6.03 -9.50 -14.88
CA ARG A 66 5.26 -10.66 -15.33
C ARG A 66 5.11 -10.69 -16.86
N VAL A 67 4.98 -9.54 -17.49
CA VAL A 67 4.97 -9.41 -18.97
C VAL A 67 6.36 -9.73 -19.54
N GLY A 68 7.41 -9.32 -18.83
CA GLY A 68 8.80 -9.55 -19.23
C GLY A 68 9.30 -8.52 -20.25
N PRO A 69 10.45 -8.78 -20.91
CA PRO A 69 11.14 -7.77 -21.73
C PRO A 69 10.32 -7.19 -22.88
N SER A 70 9.33 -7.93 -23.40
CA SER A 70 8.43 -7.46 -24.46
C SER A 70 7.59 -6.25 -24.06
N PHE A 71 7.42 -5.98 -22.76
CA PHE A 71 6.71 -4.80 -22.25
C PHE A 71 7.26 -3.48 -22.81
N PHE A 72 8.59 -3.40 -22.99
CA PHE A 72 9.23 -2.16 -23.45
C PHE A 72 9.10 -1.92 -24.96
N GLU A 73 8.69 -2.95 -25.71
CA GLU A 73 8.40 -2.86 -27.15
C GLU A 73 6.94 -2.49 -27.43
N MET A 74 6.08 -2.52 -26.40
CA MET A 74 4.67 -2.16 -26.50
C MET A 74 4.46 -0.66 -26.62
N SER A 75 3.39 -0.26 -27.31
CA SER A 75 2.89 1.12 -27.26
C SER A 75 2.43 1.51 -25.85
N ARG A 76 2.30 2.81 -25.58
CA ARG A 76 1.80 3.30 -24.28
C ARG A 76 0.41 2.76 -23.91
N LEU A 77 -0.45 2.57 -24.91
CA LEU A 77 -1.78 2.02 -24.70
C LEU A 77 -1.72 0.53 -24.29
N GLU A 78 -0.88 -0.23 -24.99
CA GLU A 78 -0.65 -1.65 -24.68
C GLU A 78 0.03 -1.83 -23.32
N GLN A 79 1.00 -0.97 -22.96
CA GLN A 79 1.62 -0.97 -21.63
C GLN A 79 0.61 -0.75 -20.51
N GLY A 80 -0.30 0.22 -20.69
CA GLY A 80 -1.37 0.48 -19.71
C GLY A 80 -2.30 -0.71 -19.54
N ALA A 81 -2.72 -1.33 -20.65
CA ALA A 81 -3.54 -2.54 -20.63
C ALA A 81 -2.80 -3.72 -19.97
N ALA A 82 -1.52 -3.92 -20.31
CA ALA A 82 -0.72 -5.00 -19.78
C ALA A 82 -0.49 -4.87 -18.27
N ILE A 83 -0.26 -3.66 -17.74
CA ILE A 83 -0.19 -3.44 -16.29
C ILE A 83 -1.54 -3.79 -15.65
N ARG A 84 -2.63 -3.18 -16.13
CA ARG A 84 -4.00 -3.41 -15.61
C ARG A 84 -4.33 -4.90 -15.54
N ASP A 85 -4.11 -5.62 -16.63
CA ASP A 85 -4.50 -7.02 -16.78
C ASP A 85 -3.64 -7.97 -15.92
N ASN A 86 -2.47 -7.52 -15.45
CA ASN A 86 -1.58 -8.31 -14.60
C ASN A 86 -1.64 -7.93 -13.10
N LEU A 87 -2.36 -6.87 -12.70
CA LEU A 87 -2.46 -6.46 -11.29
C LEU A 87 -3.09 -7.56 -10.42
N THR A 88 -4.19 -8.17 -10.87
CA THR A 88 -4.83 -9.29 -10.15
C THR A 88 -3.94 -10.52 -10.16
N ALA A 89 -3.28 -10.81 -11.29
CA ALA A 89 -2.46 -12.01 -11.47
C ALA A 89 -1.18 -12.06 -10.62
N ILE A 90 -0.72 -10.93 -10.09
CA ILE A 90 0.46 -10.86 -9.20
C ILE A 90 0.11 -10.81 -7.72
N ALA A 91 -1.15 -10.52 -7.36
CA ALA A 91 -1.55 -10.18 -5.99
C ALA A 91 -2.71 -11.03 -5.46
N ASN A 92 -3.42 -11.74 -6.32
CA ASN A 92 -4.45 -12.69 -5.90
C ASN A 92 -3.92 -14.13 -5.94
N ALA A 93 -4.59 -15.03 -5.21
CA ALA A 93 -4.40 -16.47 -5.39
C ALA A 93 -4.87 -16.92 -6.80
N PRO A 94 -4.28 -17.98 -7.39
CA PRO A 94 -3.20 -18.81 -6.86
C PRO A 94 -1.80 -18.23 -7.11
N GLY A 95 -0.81 -18.64 -6.32
CA GLY A 95 0.57 -18.22 -6.50
C GLY A 95 1.40 -18.45 -5.24
N GLU A 96 2.71 -18.44 -5.38
CA GLU A 96 3.58 -18.45 -4.20
C GLU A 96 3.52 -17.10 -3.49
N GLN A 97 3.22 -17.11 -2.19
CA GLN A 97 3.17 -15.88 -1.41
C GLN A 97 4.56 -15.25 -1.32
N VAL A 98 4.59 -13.95 -1.59
CA VAL A 98 5.78 -13.10 -1.47
C VAL A 98 5.38 -11.78 -0.84
N THR A 99 6.27 -11.17 -0.07
CA THR A 99 5.97 -9.91 0.61
C THR A 99 7.19 -8.97 0.67
N TYR A 100 7.10 -7.93 1.48
CA TYR A 100 8.20 -7.02 1.79
C TYR A 100 9.45 -7.79 2.25
N GLY A 101 10.61 -7.41 1.71
CA GLY A 101 11.86 -8.12 1.92
C GLY A 101 12.09 -9.31 0.97
N GLU A 102 11.09 -9.72 0.18
CA GLU A 102 11.17 -10.88 -0.73
C GLU A 102 11.09 -10.49 -2.22
N LEU A 103 11.36 -9.24 -2.58
CA LEU A 103 11.21 -8.77 -3.97
C LEU A 103 12.12 -9.52 -4.95
N GLU A 104 13.35 -9.86 -4.55
CA GLU A 104 14.26 -10.65 -5.39
C GLU A 104 13.63 -12.00 -5.75
N LYS A 105 13.11 -12.71 -4.74
CA LYS A 105 12.35 -13.95 -4.90
C LYS A 105 11.15 -13.75 -5.82
N ALA A 106 10.37 -12.70 -5.63
CA ALA A 106 9.20 -12.39 -6.45
C ALA A 106 9.56 -12.21 -7.93
N PHE A 107 10.59 -11.41 -8.22
CA PHE A 107 11.06 -11.19 -9.59
C PHE A 107 11.61 -12.48 -10.22
N ASP A 108 12.31 -13.31 -9.47
CA ASP A 108 12.87 -14.56 -10.00
C ASP A 108 11.80 -15.61 -10.26
N LEU A 109 10.75 -15.69 -9.43
CA LEU A 109 9.57 -16.52 -9.70
C LEU A 109 8.88 -16.08 -11.00
N LEU A 110 8.66 -14.78 -11.19
CA LEU A 110 8.05 -14.24 -12.41
C LEU A 110 8.90 -14.51 -13.66
N LYS A 111 10.23 -14.33 -13.59
CA LYS A 111 11.14 -14.67 -14.69
C LYS A 111 11.11 -16.16 -15.04
N ALA A 112 10.89 -17.02 -14.05
CA ALA A 112 10.72 -18.46 -14.24
C ALA A 112 9.31 -18.84 -14.74
N GLY A 113 8.43 -17.86 -14.99
CA GLY A 113 7.06 -18.07 -15.45
C GLY A 113 6.12 -18.64 -14.37
N LYS A 114 6.46 -18.49 -13.09
CA LYS A 114 5.62 -18.93 -11.97
C LYS A 114 4.67 -17.81 -11.52
N ASP A 115 3.50 -18.22 -11.06
CA ASP A 115 2.54 -17.31 -10.44
C ASP A 115 2.98 -16.95 -9.00
N ILE A 116 2.72 -15.70 -8.63
CA ILE A 116 3.01 -15.17 -7.30
C ILE A 116 1.72 -14.60 -6.72
N ASN A 117 1.68 -14.50 -5.39
CA ASN A 117 0.64 -13.78 -4.67
C ASN A 117 1.36 -12.76 -3.74
N TYR A 118 1.51 -11.52 -4.21
CA TYR A 118 2.13 -10.45 -3.44
C TYR A 118 1.21 -9.97 -2.31
N GLN A 119 1.71 -10.09 -1.08
CA GLN A 119 1.06 -9.62 0.13
C GLN A 119 1.72 -8.30 0.56
N GLY A 120 0.95 -7.21 0.51
CA GLY A 120 1.46 -5.86 0.77
C GLY A 120 1.77 -5.59 2.23
N VAL A 121 2.57 -4.54 2.46
CA VAL A 121 2.82 -4.00 3.80
C VAL A 121 1.55 -3.39 4.39
N SER A 122 0.77 -2.70 3.55
CA SER A 122 -0.50 -2.06 3.89
C SER A 122 -1.64 -3.06 4.15
N GLY A 123 -1.46 -4.31 3.75
CA GLY A 123 -2.45 -5.38 3.88
C GLY A 123 -2.42 -6.35 2.70
N PRO A 124 -3.23 -7.43 2.76
CA PRO A 124 -3.47 -8.30 1.61
C PRO A 124 -4.04 -7.49 0.44
N LEU A 125 -3.44 -7.62 -0.74
CA LEU A 125 -3.91 -6.95 -1.96
C LEU A 125 -4.83 -7.88 -2.76
N GLU A 126 -5.92 -8.32 -2.15
CA GLU A 126 -6.89 -9.19 -2.82
C GLU A 126 -7.89 -8.34 -3.62
N TYR A 127 -7.62 -8.22 -4.91
CA TYR A 127 -8.42 -7.44 -5.84
C TYR A 127 -9.71 -8.19 -6.23
N SER A 128 -10.85 -7.51 -6.22
CA SER A 128 -12.09 -7.98 -6.82
C SER A 128 -12.07 -7.89 -8.35
N ASP A 129 -13.09 -8.45 -9.01
CA ASP A 129 -13.24 -8.42 -10.47
C ASP A 129 -13.35 -6.99 -11.04
N ASP A 130 -13.82 -6.02 -10.24
CA ASP A 130 -13.87 -4.60 -10.56
C ASP A 130 -12.59 -3.84 -10.19
N GLY A 131 -11.60 -4.51 -9.58
CA GLY A 131 -10.29 -3.96 -9.25
C GLY A 131 -10.19 -3.25 -7.90
N ASP A 132 -11.20 -3.39 -7.05
CA ASP A 132 -11.18 -2.87 -5.67
C ASP A 132 -10.43 -3.83 -4.73
N VAL A 133 -9.78 -3.29 -3.70
CA VAL A 133 -9.15 -4.12 -2.66
C VAL A 133 -10.20 -4.47 -1.61
N ASN A 134 -10.43 -5.77 -1.41
CA ASN A 134 -11.51 -6.25 -0.54
C ASN A 134 -11.19 -6.15 0.96
N VAL A 135 -9.90 -6.11 1.32
CA VAL A 135 -9.42 -6.06 2.70
C VAL A 135 -8.80 -4.70 2.96
N GLY A 136 -9.26 -4.02 4.00
CA GLY A 136 -8.76 -2.68 4.30
C GLY A 136 -9.12 -2.21 5.69
N ALA A 137 -8.54 -1.09 6.09
CA ALA A 137 -8.91 -0.39 7.29
C ALA A 137 -9.10 1.11 7.00
N ILE A 138 -10.07 1.71 7.66
CA ILE A 138 -10.28 3.16 7.70
C ILE A 138 -10.12 3.62 9.14
N GLU A 139 -9.13 4.48 9.37
CA GLU A 139 -8.95 5.14 10.65
C GLU A 139 -9.80 6.41 10.68
N ILE A 140 -10.59 6.54 11.74
CA ILE A 140 -11.30 7.76 12.11
C ILE A 140 -10.51 8.43 13.23
N TRP A 141 -10.11 9.67 13.00
CA TRP A 141 -9.25 10.44 13.88
C TRP A 141 -9.86 11.81 14.19
N SER A 142 -9.41 12.41 15.29
CA SER A 142 -9.74 13.79 15.65
C SER A 142 -8.49 14.59 16.02
N ILE A 143 -8.63 15.92 16.12
CA ILE A 143 -7.60 16.80 16.69
C ILE A 143 -7.99 17.12 18.13
N LYS A 144 -7.14 16.70 19.07
CA LYS A 144 -7.25 16.97 20.50
C LYS A 144 -5.92 17.53 21.01
N ASP A 145 -5.96 18.70 21.66
CA ASP A 145 -4.79 19.40 22.18
C ASP A 145 -3.70 19.62 21.13
N GLY A 146 -4.10 19.96 19.89
CA GLY A 146 -3.16 20.11 18.77
C GLY A 146 -2.44 18.82 18.37
N LYS A 147 -3.02 17.66 18.66
CA LYS A 147 -2.48 16.35 18.27
C LYS A 147 -3.55 15.55 17.53
N VAL A 148 -3.10 14.75 16.56
CA VAL A 148 -3.98 13.74 15.96
C VAL A 148 -4.16 12.61 16.95
N VAL A 149 -5.41 12.29 17.26
CA VAL A 149 -5.79 11.15 18.10
C VAL A 149 -6.69 10.23 17.29
N THR A 150 -6.35 8.95 17.26
CA THR A 150 -7.20 7.93 16.66
C THR A 150 -8.41 7.71 17.56
N GLU A 151 -9.62 7.87 17.02
CA GLU A 151 -10.88 7.59 17.74
C GLU A 151 -11.30 6.13 17.58
N ARG A 152 -11.21 5.61 16.34
CA ARG A 152 -11.49 4.21 16.03
C ARG A 152 -10.91 3.81 14.68
N THR A 153 -10.68 2.53 14.50
CA THR A 153 -10.37 1.92 13.20
C THR A 153 -11.51 1.01 12.80
N VAL A 154 -11.97 1.13 11.55
CA VAL A 154 -13.00 0.27 10.95
C VAL A 154 -12.32 -0.63 9.93
N THR A 155 -12.35 -1.93 10.14
CA THR A 155 -11.83 -2.92 9.20
C THR A 155 -12.93 -3.40 8.25
N ILE A 156 -12.56 -3.68 7.00
CA ILE A 156 -13.42 -4.18 5.92
C ILE A 156 -12.83 -5.49 5.42
N GLY A 157 -13.68 -6.48 5.12
CA GLY A 157 -13.25 -7.74 4.50
C GLY A 157 -12.71 -8.81 5.46
N GLN A 158 -13.10 -8.78 6.74
CA GLN A 158 -12.87 -9.89 7.69
C GLN A 158 -14.07 -10.83 7.76
#